data_AF-A0A9W8JSW3-F1
#
_entry.id   AF-A0A9W8JSW3-F1
#
_cell.length_a   1.000
_cell.length_b   1.000
_cell.length_c   1.000
_cell.angle_alpha   90.00
_cell.angle_beta   90.00
_cell.angle_gamma   90.00
#
_symmetry.space_group_name_H-M   'P 1'
#
loop_
_entity.id
_entity.type
_entity.pdbx_description
1 polymer ?
#
loop_
_entity_poly.entity_id
_entity_poly.type
_entity_poly.pdbx_seq_one_letter_code
_entity_poly.pdbx_strand_id
1 'polypeptide(L)'
;MLPAPAPSASRGDIVLQPNYFTSSVYVRALRDDISTLILRYHEAYSQTTMRPFTLFKTVWLQMGWNWLHFKVFDHRSRQTFLDVTARLFLERTVRTEAPFTRAVALFSLYVFFYTQIKDPIPALRSISNIPIPYGTSVPY
;
A
#
# COMPACT_ATOMS: atom_id res chain seq x y z
N MET A 1 -19.13 -21.50 13.26
CA MET A 1 -17.77 -22.04 13.04
C MET A 1 -16.78 -21.08 13.69
N LEU A 2 -15.97 -21.54 14.63
CA LEU A 2 -14.87 -20.75 15.20
C LEU A 2 -13.70 -20.74 14.20
N PRO A 3 -13.01 -19.60 13.98
CA PRO A 3 -11.85 -19.55 13.11
C PRO A 3 -10.73 -20.41 13.68
N ALA A 4 -10.09 -21.22 12.84
CA ALA A 4 -8.90 -21.99 13.22
C ALA A 4 -7.82 -21.02 13.73
N PRO A 5 -7.09 -21.37 14.82
CA PRO A 5 -6.03 -20.53 15.34
C PRO A 5 -4.99 -20.27 14.25
N ALA A 6 -4.52 -19.02 14.14
CA ALA A 6 -3.46 -18.68 13.21
C ALA A 6 -2.26 -19.60 13.46
N PRO A 7 -1.65 -20.20 12.41
CA PRO A 7 -0.51 -21.07 12.59
C PRO A 7 0.59 -20.27 13.28
N SER A 8 0.93 -20.69 14.49
CA SER A 8 2.11 -20.18 15.18
C SER A 8 3.31 -20.65 14.38
N ALA A 9 4.17 -19.71 13.96
CA ALA A 9 5.37 -20.01 13.18
C ALA A 9 6.10 -21.23 13.77
N SER A 10 6.32 -22.24 12.95
CA SER A 10 7.05 -23.42 13.40
C SER A 10 8.52 -23.04 13.60
N ARG A 11 9.22 -23.74 14.48
CA ARG A 11 10.64 -23.47 14.77
C ARG A 11 11.45 -23.66 13.48
N GLY A 12 11.82 -22.57 12.81
CA GLY A 12 12.51 -22.58 11.51
C GLY A 12 11.87 -21.71 10.43
N ASP A 13 10.62 -21.26 10.62
CA ASP A 13 9.99 -20.32 9.69
C ASP A 13 10.61 -18.92 9.83
N ILE A 14 11.26 -18.44 8.77
CA ILE A 14 11.73 -17.06 8.68
C ILE A 14 10.51 -16.16 8.45
N VAL A 15 9.84 -15.79 9.55
CA VAL A 15 8.77 -14.79 9.52
C VAL A 15 9.40 -13.41 9.59
N LEU A 16 9.18 -12.60 8.55
CA LEU A 16 9.54 -11.17 8.56
C LEU A 16 8.94 -10.52 9.80
N GLN A 17 9.79 -9.93 10.63
CA GLN A 17 9.32 -9.26 11.84
C GLN A 17 8.60 -7.96 11.47
N PRO A 18 7.54 -7.55 12.22
CA PRO A 18 6.83 -6.31 11.97
C PRO A 18 7.75 -5.07 11.85
N ASN A 19 8.83 -5.04 12.64
CA ASN A 19 9.82 -3.96 12.65
C ASN A 19 10.53 -3.77 11.29
N TYR A 20 10.56 -4.78 10.42
CA TYR A 20 11.05 -4.64 9.06
C TYR A 20 10.22 -3.62 8.29
N PHE A 21 8.89 -3.65 8.40
CA PHE A 21 8.00 -2.75 7.67
C PHE A 21 8.05 -1.31 8.19
N THR A 22 8.50 -1.10 9.43
CA THR A 22 8.77 0.25 9.96
C THR A 22 10.22 0.69 9.75
N SER A 23 11.10 -0.21 9.28
CA SER A 23 12.52 0.09 9.09
C SER A 23 12.74 1.04 7.92
N SER A 24 13.84 1.79 7.97
CA SER A 24 14.26 2.64 6.85
C SER A 24 14.49 1.85 5.56
N VAL A 25 14.84 0.57 5.65
CA VAL A 25 15.09 -0.30 4.49
C VAL A 25 13.80 -0.46 3.69
N TYR A 26 12.72 -0.89 4.34
CA TYR A 26 11.43 -1.04 3.68
C TYR A 26 10.83 0.32 3.29
N VAL A 27 10.85 1.29 4.21
CA VAL A 27 10.22 2.60 3.99
C VAL A 27 10.87 3.38 2.85
N ARG A 28 12.21 3.38 2.73
CA ARG A 28 12.89 4.06 1.62
C ARG A 28 12.63 3.36 0.30
N ALA A 29 12.79 2.03 0.25
CA ALA A 29 12.53 1.27 -0.96
C ALA A 29 11.11 1.49 -1.49
N LEU A 30 10.10 1.43 -0.61
CA LEU A 30 8.72 1.64 -1.02
C LEU A 30 8.45 3.10 -1.45
N ARG A 31 9.11 4.10 -0.85
CA ARG A 31 9.02 5.50 -1.31
C ARG A 31 9.62 5.69 -2.70
N ASP A 32 10.72 5.01 -3.00
CA ASP A 32 11.36 5.04 -4.31
C ASP A 32 10.46 4.36 -5.36
N ASP A 33 9.84 3.23 -5.00
CA ASP A 33 8.86 2.53 -5.84
C ASP A 33 7.63 3.41 -6.13
N ILE A 34 7.09 4.10 -5.10
CA ILE A 34 5.98 5.06 -5.28
C ILE A 34 6.39 6.22 -6.20
N SER A 35 7.60 6.74 -6.04
CA SER A 35 8.11 7.84 -6.89
C SER A 35 8.25 7.37 -8.34
N THR A 36 8.71 6.14 -8.55
CA THR A 36 8.77 5.50 -9.87
C THR A 36 7.37 5.30 -10.45
N LEU A 37 6.39 4.86 -9.66
CA LEU A 37 5.00 4.72 -10.12
C LEU A 37 4.42 6.05 -10.61
N ILE A 38 4.67 7.13 -9.87
CA ILE A 38 4.23 8.49 -10.24
C ILE A 38 4.90 8.93 -11.55
N LEU A 39 6.21 8.72 -11.68
CA LEU A 39 6.95 9.03 -12.90
C LEU A 39 6.43 8.24 -14.10
N ARG A 40 6.26 6.92 -13.98
CA ARG A 40 5.74 6.07 -15.06
C ARG A 40 4.34 6.45 -15.48
N TYR A 41 3.48 6.78 -14.52
CA TYR A 41 2.15 7.28 -14.82
C TYR A 41 2.20 8.64 -15.52
N HIS A 42 3.09 9.54 -15.11
CA HIS A 42 3.29 10.85 -15.76
C HIS A 42 3.74 10.69 -17.22
N GLU A 43 4.74 9.84 -17.47
CA GLU A 43 5.21 9.50 -18.82
C GLU A 43 4.06 8.99 -19.70
N ALA A 44 3.28 8.03 -19.20
CA ALA A 44 2.17 7.46 -19.94
C ALA A 44 1.02 8.47 -20.17
N TYR A 45 0.69 9.28 -19.16
CA TYR A 45 -0.40 10.27 -19.24
C TYR A 45 -0.06 11.43 -20.20
N SER A 46 1.23 11.75 -20.35
CA SER A 46 1.70 12.75 -21.31
C SER A 46 1.48 12.33 -22.77
N GLN A 47 1.36 11.02 -23.03
CA GLN A 47 1.13 10.47 -24.36
C GLN A 47 -0.36 10.29 -24.68
N THR A 48 -1.21 10.12 -23.66
CA THR A 48 -2.66 9.99 -23.81
C THR A 48 -3.40 10.45 -22.56
N THR A 49 -4.36 11.37 -22.72
CA THR A 49 -5.09 11.98 -21.61
C THR A 49 -6.49 11.36 -21.38
N MET A 50 -6.88 10.36 -22.18
CA MET A 50 -8.20 9.74 -22.04
C MET A 50 -8.22 8.72 -20.89
N ARG A 51 -9.18 8.87 -19.98
CA ARG A 51 -9.48 7.94 -18.86
C ARG A 51 -8.30 7.75 -17.88
N PRO A 52 -7.94 8.79 -17.10
CA PRO A 52 -6.77 8.80 -16.21
C PRO A 52 -6.67 7.61 -15.28
N PHE A 53 -7.79 7.19 -14.67
CA PHE A 53 -7.79 6.07 -13.73
C PHE A 53 -7.65 4.70 -14.42
N THR A 54 -8.16 4.55 -15.65
CA THR A 54 -7.95 3.33 -16.43
C THR A 54 -6.48 3.19 -16.82
N LEU A 55 -5.86 4.27 -17.28
CA LEU A 55 -4.43 4.30 -17.55
C LEU A 55 -3.61 3.97 -16.30
N PHE A 56 -3.98 4.54 -15.15
CA PHE A 56 -3.32 4.27 -13.87
C PHE A 56 -3.35 2.78 -13.54
N LYS A 57 -4.50 2.12 -13.67
CA LYS A 57 -4.61 0.67 -13.43
C LYS A 57 -3.71 -0.15 -14.36
N THR A 58 -3.55 0.27 -15.61
CA THR A 58 -2.62 -0.39 -16.54
C THR A 58 -1.17 -0.27 -16.05
N VAL A 59 -0.72 0.94 -15.69
CA VAL A 59 0.63 1.17 -15.15
C VAL A 59 0.84 0.39 -13.86
N TRP A 60 -0.15 0.42 -12.95
CA TRP A 60 -0.16 -0.34 -11.70
C TRP A 60 0.08 -1.84 -11.93
N LEU A 61 -0.65 -2.44 -12.88
CA LEU A 61 -0.51 -3.85 -13.24
C LEU A 61 0.83 -4.16 -13.90
N GLN A 62 1.30 -3.33 -14.82
CA GLN A 62 2.59 -3.50 -15.51
C GLN A 62 3.77 -3.44 -14.54
N MET A 63 3.67 -2.61 -13.50
CA MET A 63 4.66 -2.51 -12.44
C MET A 63 4.50 -3.59 -11.35
N GLY A 64 3.50 -4.48 -11.47
CA GLY A 64 3.30 -5.61 -10.57
C GLY A 64 2.71 -5.27 -9.20
N TRP A 65 2.16 -4.06 -9.01
CA TRP A 65 1.61 -3.64 -7.72
C TRP A 65 0.39 -4.46 -7.27
N ASN A 66 -0.31 -5.11 -8.20
CA ASN A 66 -1.40 -6.05 -7.87
C ASN A 66 -0.92 -7.25 -7.05
N TRP A 67 0.38 -7.59 -7.11
CA TRP A 67 0.93 -8.69 -6.34
C TRP A 67 1.32 -8.31 -4.91
N LEU A 68 1.28 -7.01 -4.58
CA LEU A 68 1.77 -6.48 -3.31
C LEU A 68 1.07 -7.13 -2.10
N HIS A 69 -0.24 -7.38 -2.20
CA HIS A 69 -1.02 -8.03 -1.13
C HIS A 69 -0.58 -9.46 -0.79
N PHE A 70 0.16 -10.13 -1.67
CA PHE A 70 0.65 -11.49 -1.48
C PHE A 70 2.07 -11.55 -0.92
N LYS A 71 2.69 -10.41 -0.58
CA LYS A 71 4.04 -10.39 0.01
C LYS A 71 4.05 -10.83 1.49
N VAL A 72 2.93 -10.72 2.19
CA VAL A 72 2.86 -10.96 3.65
C VAL A 72 1.55 -11.66 4.03
N PHE A 73 1.67 -12.90 4.50
CA PHE A 73 0.54 -13.72 4.96
C PHE A 73 0.48 -13.92 6.48
N ASP A 74 1.60 -13.69 7.20
CA ASP A 74 1.60 -13.71 8.66
C ASP A 74 0.71 -12.59 9.23
N HIS A 75 -0.14 -12.91 10.20
CA HIS A 75 -1.15 -11.99 10.72
C HIS A 75 -0.54 -10.70 11.31
N ARG A 76 0.51 -10.84 12.14
CA ARG A 76 1.10 -9.72 12.88
C ARG A 76 1.85 -8.78 11.94
N SER A 77 2.65 -9.35 11.05
CA SER A 77 3.44 -8.61 10.08
C SER A 77 2.58 -8.01 8.98
N ARG A 78 1.50 -8.69 8.57
CA ARG A 78 0.55 -8.19 7.57
C ARG A 78 -0.12 -6.90 8.03
N GLN A 79 -0.52 -6.80 9.29
CA GLN A 79 -1.10 -5.55 9.80
C GLN A 79 -0.14 -4.37 9.61
N THR A 80 1.11 -4.54 10.09
CA THR A 80 2.12 -3.46 10.02
C THR A 80 2.46 -3.12 8.58
N PHE A 81 2.59 -4.12 7.72
CA PHE A 81 2.78 -3.95 6.27
C PHE A 81 1.66 -3.12 5.63
N LEU A 82 0.40 -3.48 5.86
CA LEU A 82 -0.75 -2.78 5.29
C LEU A 82 -0.81 -1.33 5.81
N ASP A 83 -0.67 -1.14 7.13
CA ASP A 83 -0.76 0.18 7.78
C ASP A 83 0.36 1.11 7.29
N VAL A 84 1.60 0.62 7.22
CA VAL A 84 2.73 1.42 6.73
C VAL A 84 2.58 1.71 5.23
N THR A 85 2.18 0.74 4.41
CA THR A 85 1.98 0.96 2.96
C THR A 85 0.91 2.02 2.71
N ALA A 86 -0.24 1.92 3.39
CA ALA A 86 -1.30 2.91 3.28
C ALA A 86 -0.84 4.31 3.72
N ARG A 87 -0.09 4.40 4.84
CA ARG A 87 0.51 5.65 5.32
C ARG A 87 1.46 6.27 4.30
N LEU A 88 2.29 5.47 3.63
CA LEU A 88 3.25 5.97 2.63
C LEU A 88 2.56 6.48 1.36
N PHE A 89 1.42 5.92 0.96
CA PHE A 89 0.59 6.56 -0.06
C PHE A 89 0.02 7.89 0.44
N LEU A 90 -0.51 7.94 1.66
CA LEU A 90 -1.07 9.18 2.25
C LEU A 90 -0.02 10.29 2.39
N GLU A 91 1.24 9.98 2.68
CA GLU A 91 2.34 10.96 2.71
C GLU A 91 2.46 11.75 1.40
N ARG A 92 2.10 11.16 0.26
CA ARG A 92 2.13 11.82 -1.06
C ARG A 92 0.86 12.59 -1.42
N THR A 93 -0.13 12.61 -0.54
CA THR A 93 -1.41 13.33 -0.75
C THR A 93 -1.43 14.74 -0.14
N VAL A 94 -0.39 15.08 0.64
CA VAL A 94 -0.27 16.36 1.37
C VAL A 94 -0.28 17.57 0.43
N ARG A 95 -0.72 18.72 0.95
CA ARG A 95 -0.92 19.94 0.13
C ARG A 95 0.35 20.50 -0.52
N THR A 96 1.52 20.19 0.04
CA THR A 96 2.83 20.63 -0.46
C THR A 96 3.29 19.85 -1.70
N GLU A 97 2.70 18.69 -1.97
CA GLU A 97 3.00 17.87 -3.14
C GLU A 97 2.26 18.40 -4.39
N ALA A 98 2.83 18.15 -5.57
CA ALA A 98 2.21 18.58 -6.82
C ALA A 98 0.82 17.93 -6.99
N PRO A 99 -0.20 18.61 -7.56
CA PRO A 99 -1.54 18.06 -7.72
C PRO A 99 -1.56 16.69 -8.42
N PHE A 100 -0.67 16.50 -9.40
CA PHE A 100 -0.52 15.24 -10.13
C PHE A 100 -0.05 14.09 -9.21
N THR A 101 1.03 14.31 -8.45
CA THR A 101 1.53 13.36 -7.43
C THR A 101 0.42 12.96 -6.46
N ARG A 102 -0.35 13.93 -5.98
CA ARG A 102 -1.45 13.70 -5.05
C ARG A 102 -2.56 12.84 -5.65
N ALA A 103 -2.92 13.06 -6.91
CA ALA A 103 -3.91 12.25 -7.61
C ALA A 103 -3.47 10.80 -7.77
N VAL A 104 -2.22 10.56 -8.17
CA VAL A 104 -1.66 9.21 -8.30
C VAL A 104 -1.62 8.51 -6.93
N ALA A 105 -1.19 9.21 -5.89
CA ALA A 105 -1.19 8.67 -4.54
C ALA A 105 -2.58 8.25 -4.05
N LEU A 106 -3.62 9.05 -4.35
CA LEU A 106 -5.02 8.70 -4.05
C LEU A 106 -5.50 7.49 -4.85
N PHE A 107 -5.14 7.40 -6.14
CA PHE A 107 -5.46 6.22 -6.96
C PHE A 107 -4.79 4.96 -6.41
N SER A 108 -3.52 5.05 -6.03
CA SER A 108 -2.78 3.95 -5.42
C SER A 108 -3.41 3.50 -4.11
N LEU A 109 -3.75 4.43 -3.22
CA LEU A 109 -4.43 4.12 -1.97
C LEU A 109 -5.79 3.46 -2.20
N TYR A 110 -6.58 3.98 -3.14
CA TYR A 110 -7.87 3.41 -3.51
C TYR A 110 -7.72 1.98 -4.04
N VAL A 111 -6.85 1.76 -5.03
CA VAL A 111 -6.64 0.43 -5.62
C VAL A 111 -6.09 -0.53 -4.57
N PHE A 112 -5.10 -0.12 -3.79
CA PHE A 112 -4.55 -0.93 -2.70
C PHE A 112 -5.62 -1.34 -1.70
N PHE A 113 -6.46 -0.41 -1.24
CA PHE A 113 -7.53 -0.68 -0.28
C PHE A 113 -8.59 -1.65 -0.83
N TYR A 114 -9.05 -1.45 -2.06
CA TYR A 114 -10.15 -2.25 -2.63
C TYR A 114 -9.73 -3.59 -3.25
N THR A 115 -8.42 -3.79 -3.48
CA THR A 115 -7.86 -5.07 -4.00
C THR A 115 -7.34 -6.00 -2.90
N GLN A 116 -7.57 -5.64 -1.63
CA GLN A 116 -7.29 -6.55 -0.51
C GLN A 116 -8.05 -7.87 -0.68
N ILE A 117 -7.41 -8.96 -0.26
CA ILE A 117 -8.00 -10.30 -0.32
C ILE A 117 -9.24 -10.34 0.58
N LYS A 118 -10.39 -10.66 0.00
CA LYS A 118 -11.67 -10.84 0.71
C LYS A 118 -11.87 -12.31 1.02
N ASP A 119 -12.42 -12.58 2.20
CA ASP A 119 -12.78 -13.93 2.69
C ASP A 119 -11.69 -15.02 2.53
N PRO A 120 -10.42 -14.74 2.90
CA PRO A 120 -9.37 -15.75 2.83
C PRO A 120 -9.57 -16.84 3.89
N ILE A 121 -9.20 -18.07 3.53
CA ILE A 121 -9.14 -19.21 4.43
C ILE A 121 -7.70 -19.72 4.43
N PRO A 122 -6.92 -19.58 5.53
CA PRO A 122 -7.29 -19.00 6.83
C PRO A 122 -7.50 -17.48 6.80
N ALA A 123 -8.19 -16.94 7.81
CA ALA A 123 -8.50 -15.51 7.89
C ALA A 123 -7.21 -14.66 7.92
N LEU A 124 -7.08 -13.74 6.96
CA LEU A 124 -5.98 -12.78 6.86
C LEU A 124 -6.48 -11.40 7.29
N ARG A 125 -5.60 -10.65 7.95
CA ARG A 125 -5.88 -9.27 8.33
C ARG A 125 -6.09 -8.39 7.09
N SER A 126 -7.12 -7.57 7.10
CA SER A 126 -7.37 -6.50 6.13
C SER A 126 -7.60 -5.18 6.84
N ILE A 127 -7.30 -4.07 6.17
CA ILE A 127 -7.67 -2.73 6.61
C ILE A 127 -9.15 -2.54 6.27
N SER A 128 -9.95 -2.26 7.30
CA SER A 128 -11.38 -1.94 7.13
C SER A 128 -11.64 -0.46 6.90
N ASN A 129 -10.74 0.42 7.36
CA ASN A 129 -10.87 1.87 7.25
C ASN A 129 -9.52 2.51 6.91
N ILE A 130 -9.50 3.50 6.02
CA ILE A 130 -8.29 4.26 5.73
C ILE A 130 -7.97 5.13 6.95
N PRO A 131 -6.76 5.05 7.53
CA PRO A 131 -6.39 5.84 8.70
C PRO A 131 -6.17 7.30 8.28
N ILE A 132 -7.24 8.09 8.28
CA ILE A 132 -7.17 9.53 8.08
C ILE A 132 -6.97 10.15 9.47
N PRO A 133 -5.80 10.72 9.78
CA PRO A 133 -5.63 11.43 11.04
C PRO A 133 -6.57 12.63 11.06
N TYR A 134 -7.54 12.62 11.98
CA TYR A 134 -8.28 13.82 12.35
C TYR A 134 -7.30 14.72 13.10
N GLY A 135 -7.10 15.93 12.59
CA GLY A 135 -6.00 16.79 13.01
C GLY A 135 -5.96 17.02 14.53
N THR A 136 -4.83 16.69 15.16
CA THR A 136 -4.28 17.58 16.17
C THR A 136 -3.37 18.54 15.42
N SER A 137 -3.73 19.82 15.44
CA SER A 137 -2.95 20.95 14.94
C SER A 137 -1.45 20.75 15.16
N VAL A 138 -0.68 20.81 14.08
CA VAL A 138 0.77 21.00 14.16
C VAL A 138 0.97 22.47 14.57
N PRO A 139 1.62 22.79 15.71
CA PRO A 139 1.94 24.17 16.03
C PRO A 139 2.92 24.69 14.97
N TYR A 140 2.64 25.90 14.49
CA TYR A 140 3.48 26.68 13.58
C TYR A 140 4.86 26.94 14.16
#